data_AF-I9TTH2-F1
#
_entry.id   AF-I9TTH2-F1
#
_cell.length_a   1.000
_cell.length_b   1.000
_cell.length_c   1.000
_cell.angle_alpha   90.00
_cell.angle_beta   90.00
_cell.angle_gamma   90.00
#
_symmetry.space_group_name_H-M   'P 1'
#
loop_
_entity.id
_entity.type
_entity.pdbx_description
1 polymer ?
#
loop_
_entity_poly.entity_id
_entity_poly.type
_entity_poly.pdbx_seq_one_letter_code
_entity_poly.pdbx_strand_id
1 'polypeptide(L)' 'MLYEDEGNNYNYENGAYTEIPMTWNDAKRTLTIDARRGCYEGMLDERKFTVRMPDGSEKTVLYKGKKINVKF' A
#
# COMPACT_ATOMS: atom_id res chain seq x y z
N MET A 1 6.41 -2.43 -3.37
CA MET A 1 5.54 -3.29 -2.55
C MET A 1 5.72 -2.88 -1.10
N LEU A 2 4.65 -2.79 -0.33
CA LEU A 2 4.69 -2.60 1.12
C LEU A 2 4.32 -3.92 1.79
N TYR A 3 5.19 -4.43 2.68
CA TYR A 3 4.99 -5.64 3.46
C TYR A 3 4.85 -5.28 4.93
N GLU A 4 3.90 -5.89 5.63
CA GLU A 4 3.65 -5.67 7.06
C GLU A 4 3.12 -6.93 7.74
N ASP A 5 3.54 -7.17 8.99
CA ASP A 5 3.07 -8.24 9.88
C ASP A 5 2.99 -7.70 11.33
N GLU A 6 2.89 -8.61 12.32
CA GLU A 6 2.80 -8.25 13.74
C GLU A 6 4.12 -7.74 14.34
N GLY A 7 5.27 -8.03 13.72
CA GLY A 7 6.59 -7.57 14.15
C GLY A 7 7.11 -8.09 15.50
N ASN A 8 6.39 -9.00 16.17
CA ASN A 8 6.74 -9.48 17.52
C ASN A 8 6.74 -11.02 17.68
N ASN A 9 6.40 -11.77 16.63
CA ASN A 9 6.30 -13.22 16.63
C ASN A 9 6.63 -13.81 15.24
N TYR A 10 6.45 -15.12 15.07
CA TYR A 10 6.74 -15.86 13.84
C TYR A 10 5.51 -16.22 13.00
N ASN A 11 4.35 -15.60 13.24
CA ASN A 11 3.11 -15.96 12.53
C ASN A 11 3.18 -15.68 11.02
N TYR A 12 4.10 -14.84 10.57
CA TYR A 12 4.37 -14.62 9.15
C TYR A 12 4.75 -15.93 8.42
N GLU A 13 5.42 -16.87 9.10
CA GLU A 13 5.76 -18.19 8.55
C GLU A 13 4.50 -19.00 8.20
N ASN A 14 3.39 -18.69 8.87
CA ASN A 14 2.07 -19.28 8.64
C ASN A 14 1.16 -18.38 7.78
N GLY A 15 1.70 -17.32 7.16
CA GLY A 15 0.94 -16.43 6.27
C GLY A 15 0.28 -15.23 6.95
N ALA A 16 0.54 -14.96 8.23
CA ALA A 16 0.01 -13.79 8.93
C ALA A 16 0.83 -12.53 8.59
N TYR A 17 0.64 -12.02 7.38
CA TYR A 17 1.21 -10.77 6.91
C TYR A 17 0.31 -10.16 5.83
N THR A 18 0.63 -8.94 5.43
CA THR A 18 0.00 -8.28 4.30
C THR A 18 1.03 -7.80 3.30
N GLU A 19 0.62 -7.80 2.02
CA GLU A 19 1.34 -7.13 0.95
C GLU A 19 0.42 -6.15 0.23
N ILE A 20 0.94 -4.95 -0.03
CA ILE A 20 0.30 -3.95 -0.89
C ILE A 20 1.25 -3.68 -2.06
N PRO A 21 1.02 -4.32 -3.23
CA PRO A 21 1.78 -4.03 -4.43
C PRO A 21 1.58 -2.57 -4.87
N MET A 22 2.67 -1.93 -5.30
CA MET A 22 2.65 -0.55 -5.79
C MET A 22 3.47 -0.47 -7.06
N THR A 23 2.92 0.10 -8.11
CA THR A 23 3.57 0.19 -9.43
C THR A 23 3.39 1.57 -10.04
N TRP A 24 4.49 2.15 -10.53
CA TRP A 24 4.48 3.42 -11.24
C TRP A 24 4.45 3.18 -12.75
N ASN A 25 3.56 3.87 -13.44
CA ASN A 25 3.58 4.00 -14.89
C ASN A 25 4.04 5.41 -15.27
N ASP A 26 5.27 5.52 -15.78
CA ASP A 26 5.90 6.80 -16.06
C ASP A 26 5.24 7.56 -17.22
N ALA A 27 4.97 6.87 -18.33
CA ALA A 27 4.30 7.46 -19.50
C ALA A 27 2.90 8.02 -19.17
N LYS A 28 2.19 7.42 -18.20
CA LYS A 28 0.86 7.86 -17.76
C LYS A 28 0.89 8.70 -16.48
N ARG A 29 2.08 8.96 -15.92
CA ARG A 29 2.28 9.58 -14.60
C ARG A 29 1.30 9.04 -13.54
N THR A 30 1.16 7.72 -13.45
CA THR A 30 0.16 7.10 -12.58
C THR A 30 0.78 6.08 -11.64
N LEU A 31 0.58 6.27 -10.33
CA LEU A 31 0.87 5.28 -9.30
C LEU A 31 -0.37 4.41 -9.10
N THR A 32 -0.21 3.09 -9.24
CA THR A 32 -1.21 2.12 -8.81
C THR A 32 -0.84 1.63 -7.42
N ILE A 33 -1.78 1.73 -6.48
CA ILE A 33 -1.71 1.05 -5.19
C ILE A 33 -2.73 -0.07 -5.27
N ASP A 34 -2.27 -1.32 -5.40
CA ASP A 34 -3.13 -2.46 -5.71
C ASP A 34 -3.95 -2.94 -4.49
N ALA A 35 -4.85 -3.90 -4.70
CA ALA A 35 -5.58 -4.53 -3.61
C ALA A 35 -4.61 -5.23 -2.64
N ARG A 36 -4.89 -5.10 -1.33
CA ARG A 36 -4.13 -5.72 -0.26
C ARG A 36 -4.28 -7.23 -0.34
N ARG A 37 -3.19 -7.95 -0.17
CA ARG A 37 -3.15 -9.42 -0.06
C ARG A 37 -2.79 -9.80 1.36
N GLY A 38 -3.32 -10.92 1.83
CA GLY A 38 -3.10 -11.40 3.19
C GLY A 38 -3.83 -10.60 4.26
N CYS A 39 -3.61 -11.02 5.50
CA CYS A 39 -4.15 -10.41 6.72
C CYS A 39 -3.34 -10.87 7.93
N TYR A 40 -3.29 -10.05 8.97
CA TYR A 40 -2.75 -10.43 10.28
C TYR A 40 -3.53 -9.73 11.39
N GLU A 41 -3.42 -10.23 12.61
CA GLU A 41 -4.13 -9.68 13.76
C GLU A 41 -3.65 -8.25 14.07
N GLY A 42 -4.60 -7.32 14.26
CA GLY A 42 -4.28 -5.92 14.54
C GLY A 42 -3.88 -5.07 13.33
N MET A 43 -3.95 -5.59 12.09
CA MET A 43 -3.69 -4.79 10.89
C MET A 43 -4.66 -3.61 10.75
N LEU A 44 -4.20 -2.50 10.18
CA LEU A 44 -5.07 -1.36 9.85
C LEU A 44 -5.97 -1.68 8.66
N ASP A 45 -7.29 -1.49 8.84
CA ASP A 45 -8.26 -1.65 7.75
C ASP A 45 -8.09 -0.57 6.66
N GLU A 46 -7.82 0.66 7.08
CA GLU A 46 -7.64 1.82 6.20
C GLU A 46 -6.27 2.48 6.42
N ARG A 47 -5.71 3.04 5.34
CA ARG A 47 -4.44 3.78 5.34
C ARG A 47 -4.60 5.10 4.63
N LYS A 48 -3.91 6.13 5.12
CA LYS A 48 -3.78 7.42 4.44
C LYS A 48 -2.39 7.49 3.83
N PHE A 49 -2.31 7.46 2.50
CA PHE A 49 -1.05 7.61 1.78
C PHE A 49 -0.92 9.04 1.26
N THR A 50 0.21 9.69 1.56
CA THR A 50 0.64 10.92 0.89
C THR A 50 1.69 10.55 -0.14
N VAL A 51 1.36 10.74 -1.42
CA VAL A 51 2.25 10.49 -2.54
C VAL A 51 2.83 11.83 -2.97
N ARG A 52 4.17 11.97 -2.94
CA ARG A 52 4.88 13.19 -3.31
C ARG A 52 5.83 12.91 -4.48
N MET A 53 5.81 13.78 -5.48
CA MET A 53 6.71 13.74 -6.63
C MET A 53 7.97 14.57 -6.38
N PRO A 54 9.07 14.35 -7.13
CA PRO A 54 10.29 15.14 -7.01
C PRO A 54 10.11 16.64 -7.30
N ASP A 55 9.11 17.01 -8.09
CA ASP A 55 8.75 18.40 -8.39
C ASP A 55 8.01 19.11 -7.23
N GLY A 56 7.78 18.40 -6.12
CA GLY A 56 7.08 18.91 -4.94
C GLY A 56 5.56 18.76 -4.98
N SER A 57 4.97 18.34 -6.12
CA SER A 57 3.54 18.05 -6.17
C SER A 57 3.19 16.85 -5.27
N GLU A 58 2.05 16.93 -4.58
CA GLU A 58 1.60 15.85 -3.70
C GLU A 58 0.10 15.59 -3.80
N LYS A 59 -0.29 14.34 -3.57
CA LYS A 59 -1.69 13.89 -3.46
C LYS A 59 -1.84 12.98 -2.26
N THR A 60 -2.90 13.19 -1.51
CA THR A 60 -3.27 12.35 -0.37
C THR A 60 -4.47 11.51 -0.71
N VAL A 61 -4.41 10.20 -0.46
CA VAL A 61 -5.49 9.26 -0.74
C VAL A 61 -5.80 8.38 0.46
N LEU A 62 -7.09 8.11 0.66
CA LEU A 62 -7.58 7.11 1.61
C LEU A 62 -7.66 5.75 0.90
N TYR A 63 -6.90 4.79 1.40
CA TYR A 63 -6.81 3.43 0.90
C TYR A 63 -7.52 2.47 1.86
N LYS A 64 -8.49 1.71 1.35
CA LYS A 64 -9.33 0.79 2.13
C LYS A 64 -9.09 -0.68 1.77
N GLY A 65 -7.85 -1.03 1.41
CA GLY A 65 -7.50 -2.38 0.97
C GLY A 65 -7.86 -2.72 -0.49
N LYS A 66 -8.53 -1.81 -1.22
CA LYS A 66 -8.89 -1.99 -2.64
C LYS A 66 -7.98 -1.19 -3.55
N LYS A 67 -7.77 -1.69 -4.77
CA LYS A 67 -6.98 -1.03 -5.81
C LYS A 67 -7.42 0.42 -6.03
N ILE A 68 -6.46 1.34 -6.06
CA ILE A 68 -6.65 2.74 -6.45
C ILE A 68 -5.54 3.19 -7.40
N ASN A 69 -5.87 4.17 -8.24
CA ASN A 69 -4.92 4.83 -9.13
C ASN A 69 -4.76 6.30 -8.71
N VAL A 70 -3.52 6.71 -8.46
CA VAL A 70 -3.16 8.10 -8.15
C VAL A 70 -2.46 8.67 -9.37
N LYS A 71 -3.18 9.49 -10.14
CA LYS A 71 -2.65 10.16 -11.34
C LYS A 71 -2.01 11.49 -10.96
N PHE A 72 -0.89 11.84 -11.56
CA PHE A 72 -0.21 13.14 -11.43
C PHE A 72 -0.26 13.93 -12.73
#